data_AF-A0A9R1H1X3-F1
#
_entry.id   AF-A0A9R1H1X3-F1
#
_cell.length_a   1.000
_cell.length_b   1.000
_cell.length_c   1.000
_cell.angle_alpha   90.00
_cell.angle_beta   90.00
_cell.angle_gamma   90.00
#
_symmetry.space_group_name_H-M   'P 1'
#
loop_
_entity.id
_entity.type
_entity.pdbx_description
1 polymer ?
#
loop_
_entity_poly.entity_id
_entity_poly.type
_entity_poly.pdbx_seq_one_letter_code
_entity_poly.pdbx_strand_id
1 'polypeptide(L)' 'MYTARKKIWKNKGVKPSKFEVSVAQALFHVKKGNQELRDDLKDMYINTAM' A
#
# COMPACT_ATOMS: atom_id res chain seq x y z
N MET A 1 5.13 4.09 -13.53
CA MET A 1 3.92 3.41 -13.00
C MET A 1 3.88 3.54 -11.49
N TYR A 2 2.76 3.97 -10.91
CA TYR A 2 2.58 4.05 -9.45
C TYR A 2 2.39 2.63 -8.92
N THR A 3 3.49 1.95 -8.63
CA THR A 3 3.45 0.58 -8.11
C THR A 3 3.00 0.62 -6.66
N ALA A 4 2.03 -0.22 -6.32
CA ALA A 4 1.51 -0.43 -4.97
C ALA A 4 2.61 -0.50 -3.89
N ARG A 5 3.83 -0.92 -4.25
CA ARG A 5 5.01 -0.88 -3.38
C ARG A 5 5.31 0.48 -2.74
N LYS A 6 4.88 1.62 -3.32
CA LYS A 6 5.02 2.95 -2.70
C LYS A 6 4.20 3.09 -1.40
N LYS A 7 3.17 2.27 -1.20
CA LYS A 7 2.39 2.20 0.05
C LYS A 7 3.11 1.41 1.15
N ILE A 8 4.17 0.66 0.83
CA ILE A 8 4.90 -0.13 1.81
C ILE A 8 6.05 0.71 2.33
N TRP A 9 5.98 1.08 3.61
CA TRP A 9 7.03 1.81 4.29
C TRP A 9 7.74 0.82 5.22
N LYS A 10 9.01 0.53 4.95
CA LYS A 10 9.79 -0.41 5.77
C LYS A 10 11.16 0.14 6.08
N ASN A 11 11.76 -0.39 7.15
CA ASN A 11 13.13 -0.09 7.53
C ASN A 11 14.10 -0.40 6.36
N LYS A 12 15.16 0.40 6.26
CA LYS A 12 16.19 0.24 5.23
C LYS A 12 16.72 -1.20 5.24
N GLY A 13 16.71 -1.85 4.08
CA GLY A 13 17.20 -3.22 3.88
C GLY A 13 16.15 -4.32 4.01
N VAL A 14 14.94 -4.02 4.52
CA VAL A 14 13.88 -5.04 4.62
C VAL A 14 13.10 -5.08 3.32
N LYS A 15 13.17 -6.23 2.63
CA LYS A 15 12.36 -6.45 1.43
C LYS A 15 10.90 -6.70 1.82
N PRO A 16 9.93 -6.08 1.14
CA PRO A 16 8.52 -6.37 1.35
C PRO A 16 8.19 -7.81 0.96
N SER A 17 7.36 -8.46 1.78
CA SER A 17 6.85 -9.81 1.52
C SER A 17 5.86 -9.81 0.36
N LYS A 18 5.67 -10.97 -0.29
CA LYS A 18 4.62 -11.16 -1.30
C LYS A 18 3.24 -10.80 -0.76
N PHE A 19 2.97 -11.11 0.51
CA PHE A 19 1.70 -10.77 1.16
C PHE A 19 1.52 -9.26 1.29
N GLU A 20 2.53 -8.53 1.76
CA GLU A 20 2.50 -7.07 1.87
C GLU A 20 2.32 -6.40 0.51
N VAL A 21 2.92 -6.95 -0.54
CA VAL A 21 2.71 -6.50 -1.91
C VAL A 21 1.26 -6.71 -2.37
N SER A 22 0.65 -7.86 -2.02
CA SER A 22 -0.76 -8.14 -2.31
C SER A 22 -1.70 -7.19 -1.57
N VAL A 23 -1.46 -6.95 -0.28
CA VAL A 23 -2.22 -5.99 0.54
C VAL A 23 -2.09 -4.58 -0.03
N ALA A 24 -0.89 -4.17 -0.43
CA ALA A 24 -0.67 -2.88 -1.07
C ALA A 24 -1.42 -2.75 -2.41
N GLN A 25 -1.51 -3.82 -3.20
CA GLN A 25 -2.29 -3.84 -4.44
C GLN A 25 -3.79 -3.72 -4.17
N ALA A 26 -4.31 -4.45 -3.18
CA ALA A 26 -5.71 -4.35 -2.78
C ALA A 26 -6.08 -2.92 -2.33
N LEU A 27 -5.25 -2.32 -1.47
CA LEU A 27 -5.42 -0.92 -1.03
C LEU A 27 -5.40 0.07 -2.21
N PHE A 28 -4.54 -0.16 -3.20
CA PHE A 28 -4.51 0.66 -4.40
C PHE A 28 -5.81 0.56 -5.22
N HIS A 29 -6.37 -0.64 -5.36
CA HIS A 29 -7.65 -0.83 -6.04
C HIS A 29 -8.80 -0.19 -5.28
N VAL A 30 -8.84 -0.33 -3.95
CA VAL A 30 -9.87 0.33 -3.10
C VAL A 30 -9.81 1.84 -3.24
N LYS A 31 -8.60 2.43 -3.17
CA LYS A 31 -8.39 3.88 -3.38
C LYS A 31 -8.81 4.34 -4.78
N LYS A 32 -8.65 3.50 -5.79
CA LYS A 32 -9.04 3.83 -7.18
C LYS A 32 -10.55 3.71 -7.38
N GLY A 33 -11.19 2.73 -6.75
CA GLY A 33 -12.63 2.47 -6.85
C GLY A 33 -13.51 3.38 -5.99
N ASN A 34 -12.95 4.00 -4.95
CA ASN A 34 -13.70 4.81 -3.98
C ASN A 34 -13.08 6.22 -3.90
N GLN A 35 -13.69 7.18 -4.60
CA GLN A 35 -13.18 8.55 -4.70
C GLN A 35 -13.21 9.30 -3.36
N GLU A 36 -14.21 9.00 -2.54
CA GLU A 36 -14.41 9.50 -1.17
C GLU A 36 -13.30 9.04 -0.22
N LEU A 37 -12.91 7.77 -0.25
CA LEU A 37 -11.81 7.24 0.56
C LEU A 37 -10.42 7.62 0.02
N ARG A 38 -10.35 8.32 -1.11
CA ARG A 38 -9.09 8.51 -1.84
C ARG A 38 -8.11 9.38 -1.06
N ASP A 39 -8.61 10.36 -0.32
CA ASP A 39 -7.79 11.27 0.48
C ASP A 39 -7.36 10.63 1.80
N ASP A 40 -8.27 9.95 2.50
CA ASP A 40 -7.94 9.15 3.70
C ASP A 40 -6.88 8.08 3.39
N LEU A 41 -7.05 7.37 2.28
CA LEU A 41 -6.11 6.37 1.79
C LEU A 41 -4.90 7.00 1.08
N LYS A 42 -4.63 8.30 1.16
CA LYS A 42 -3.41 8.91 0.59
C LYS A 42 -2.24 8.75 1.55
N ASP A 43 -2.43 9.16 2.79
CA ASP A 43 -1.38 9.23 3.81
C ASP A 43 -1.19 7.93 4.61
N MET A 44 -1.99 6.90 4.34
CA MET A 44 -1.80 5.58 4.96
C MET A 44 -0.58 4.83 4.38
N TYR A 45 0.20 4.18 5.24
CA TYR A 45 1.32 3.33 4.82
C TYR A 45 1.26 1.97 5.52
N ILE A 46 1.73 0.95 4.83
CA ILE A 46 1.87 -0.42 5.35
C ILE A 46 3.26 -0.54 5.94
N ASN A 47 3.35 -0.52 7.27
CA ASN A 47 4.59 -0.81 7.99
C ASN A 47 4.86 -2.32 8.06
N THR A 48 3.80 -3.10 8.26
CA THR A 48 3.87 -4.56 8.35
C THR A 48 2.50 -5.13 8.02
N ALA A 49 2.46 -6.23 7.28
CA ALA A 49 1.30 -7.10 7.17
C ALA A 49 1.79 -8.55 7.28
N MET A 50 1.21 -9.31 8.20
CA MET A 50 1.54 -10.71 8.47
C MET A 50 0.33 -11.59 8.21
#